data_AF-A0A2D5FL80-F1
#
_entry.id   AF-A0A2D5FL80-F1
#
_cell.length_a   1.000
_cell.length_b   1.000
_cell.length_c   1.000
_cell.angle_alpha   90.00
_cell.angle_beta   90.00
_cell.angle_gamma   90.00
#
_symmetry.space_group_name_H-M   'P 1'
#
loop_
_entity.id
_entity.type
_entity.pdbx_description
1 polymer ?
#
loop_
_entity_poly.entity_id
_entity_poly.type
_entity_poly.pdbx_seq_one_letter_code
_entity_poly.pdbx_strand_id
1 'polypeptide(L)'
;MFDVAKVDGISMSPSLMDGDLLLFRKRSQYVVGDVVLYRLSSGVLLVKRVDEIKNGVIDLGSDNRWVESSLCLTGLSSDGVIGVVLASLSRRRNFKVQIHSRPRSGFTWKRLSSGIFSTRSIKI
;
A
#
# COMPACT_ATOMS: atom_id res chain seq x y z
N MET A 1 -15.03 -8.61 -6.92
CA MET A 1 -14.25 -9.85 -6.79
C MET A 1 -12.88 -9.52 -6.24
N PHE A 2 -12.36 -10.33 -5.33
CA PHE A 2 -11.01 -10.20 -4.76
C PHE A 2 -10.13 -11.31 -5.34
N ASP A 3 -8.85 -11.03 -5.51
CA ASP A 3 -7.84 -11.97 -6.02
C ASP A 3 -6.59 -11.92 -5.13
N VAL A 4 -5.74 -12.93 -5.25
CA VAL A 4 -4.51 -13.07 -4.46
C VAL A 4 -3.29 -13.09 -5.38
N ALA A 5 -2.22 -12.41 -4.98
CA ALA A 5 -0.91 -12.45 -5.63
C ALA A 5 0.20 -12.69 -4.60
N LYS A 6 1.37 -13.13 -5.05
CA LYS A 6 2.57 -13.26 -4.21
C LYS A 6 3.59 -12.20 -4.66
N VAL A 7 4.20 -11.51 -3.70
CA VAL A 7 5.30 -10.57 -3.98
C VAL A 7 6.54 -11.35 -4.39
N ASP A 8 7.17 -10.87 -5.45
CA ASP A 8 8.48 -11.33 -5.92
C ASP A 8 9.42 -10.13 -5.98
N GLY A 9 10.48 -10.18 -5.19
CA GLY A 9 11.50 -9.14 -5.08
C GLY A 9 11.30 -8.15 -3.93
N ILE A 10 12.27 -7.24 -3.80
CA ILE A 10 12.46 -6.39 -2.60
C ILE A 10 12.12 -4.91 -2.80
N SER A 11 11.64 -4.52 -3.98
CA SER A 11 11.47 -3.12 -4.36
C SER A 11 10.42 -2.35 -3.53
N MET A 12 9.54 -3.08 -2.86
CA MET A 12 8.52 -2.54 -1.94
C MET A 12 8.87 -2.71 -0.47
N SER A 13 10.08 -3.18 -0.15
CA SER A 13 10.56 -3.27 1.23
C SER A 13 10.77 -1.87 1.83
N PRO A 14 10.35 -1.57 3.09
CA PRO A 14 9.91 -2.52 4.10
C PRO A 14 8.38 -2.77 4.15
N SER A 15 7.61 -2.13 3.28
CA SER A 15 6.14 -2.20 3.31
C SER A 15 5.61 -3.54 2.85
N LEU A 16 6.22 -4.13 1.83
CA LEU A 16 5.98 -5.49 1.34
C LEU A 16 7.31 -6.22 1.21
N MET A 17 7.37 -7.42 1.76
CA MET A 17 8.53 -8.30 1.66
C MET A 17 8.38 -9.27 0.51
N ASP A 18 9.51 -9.74 -0.01
CA ASP A 18 9.55 -10.91 -0.87
C ASP A 18 8.80 -12.09 -0.23
N GLY A 19 7.94 -12.75 -1.02
CA GLY A 19 7.11 -13.87 -0.58
C GLY A 19 5.82 -13.49 0.16
N ASP A 20 5.55 -12.21 0.43
CA ASP A 20 4.27 -11.78 1.03
C ASP A 20 3.09 -12.11 0.12
N LEU A 21 1.97 -12.53 0.70
CA LEU A 21 0.71 -12.69 -0.02
C LEU A 21 -0.09 -11.39 0.01
N LEU A 22 -0.60 -10.98 -1.14
CA LEU A 22 -1.39 -9.77 -1.33
C LEU A 22 -2.83 -10.14 -1.62
N LEU A 23 -3.77 -9.59 -0.86
CA LEU A 23 -5.18 -9.55 -1.22
C LEU A 23 -5.46 -8.23 -1.93
N PHE A 24 -5.93 -8.29 -3.17
CA PHE A 24 -6.25 -7.09 -3.93
C PHE A 24 -7.66 -7.17 -4.53
N ARG A 25 -8.21 -6.01 -4.86
CA ARG A 25 -9.51 -5.88 -5.52
C ARG A 25 -9.33 -5.20 -6.85
N LYS A 26 -9.87 -5.82 -7.91
CA LYS A 26 -10.03 -5.19 -9.22
C LYS A 26 -11.00 -4.02 -9.09
N ARG A 27 -10.51 -2.80 -9.27
CA ARG A 27 -11.30 -1.55 -9.26
C ARG A 27 -10.55 -0.49 -10.06
N SER A 28 -11.30 0.37 -10.75
CA SER A 28 -10.76 1.50 -11.53
C SER A 28 -10.36 2.69 -10.66
N GLN A 29 -10.88 2.77 -9.43
CA GLN A 29 -10.60 3.89 -8.53
C GLN A 29 -9.40 3.58 -7.63
N TYR A 30 -8.40 4.45 -7.70
CA TYR A 30 -7.22 4.49 -6.84
C TYR A 30 -6.79 5.94 -6.70
N VAL A 31 -5.87 6.18 -5.78
CA VAL A 31 -5.53 7.52 -5.32
C VAL A 31 -4.08 7.51 -4.85
N VAL A 32 -3.44 8.67 -4.87
CA VAL A 32 -2.06 8.83 -4.39
C VAL A 32 -1.88 8.19 -3.01
N GLY A 33 -0.81 7.41 -2.85
CA GLY A 33 -0.47 6.63 -1.67
C GLY A 33 -0.99 5.19 -1.65
N ASP A 34 -1.96 4.82 -2.50
CA ASP A 34 -2.42 3.43 -2.59
C ASP A 34 -1.31 2.52 -3.15
N VAL A 35 -1.31 1.25 -2.74
CA VAL A 35 -0.46 0.22 -3.36
C VAL A 35 -1.27 -0.49 -4.42
N VAL A 36 -0.77 -0.54 -5.65
CA VAL A 36 -1.49 -1.05 -6.82
C VAL A 36 -0.74 -2.19 -7.49
N LEU A 37 -1.50 -3.10 -8.10
CA LEU A 37 -0.97 -4.01 -9.11
C LEU A 37 -1.08 -3.32 -10.46
N TYR A 38 0.05 -3.20 -11.14
CA TYR A 38 0.18 -2.60 -12.46
C TYR A 38 0.64 -3.63 -13.48
N ARG A 39 0.09 -3.58 -14.69
CA ARG A 39 0.52 -4.39 -15.83
C ARG A 39 1.26 -3.52 -16.83
N LEU A 40 2.53 -3.83 -17.05
CA LEU A 40 3.32 -3.26 -18.14
C LEU A 40 2.81 -3.75 -19.50
N SER A 41 3.09 -3.01 -20.57
CA SER A 41 2.82 -3.43 -21.95
C SER A 41 3.49 -4.75 -22.32
N SER A 42 4.62 -5.08 -21.69
CA SER A 42 5.32 -6.37 -21.82
C SER A 42 4.56 -7.55 -21.20
N GLY A 43 3.45 -7.32 -20.51
CA GLY A 43 2.68 -8.34 -19.77
C GLY A 43 3.19 -8.60 -18.35
N VAL A 44 4.32 -8.01 -17.96
CA VAL A 44 4.88 -8.13 -16.60
C VAL A 44 3.98 -7.41 -15.59
N LEU A 45 3.75 -8.06 -14.45
CA LEU A 45 3.01 -7.51 -13.32
C LEU A 45 3.95 -6.91 -12.29
N LEU A 46 3.63 -5.70 -11.84
CA LEU A 46 4.36 -4.98 -10.82
C LEU A 46 3.44 -4.65 -9.66
N VAL A 47 4.01 -4.59 -8.46
CA VAL A 47 3.37 -3.99 -7.30
C VAL A 47 4.15 -2.76 -6.89
N LYS A 48 3.48 -1.60 -6.86
CA LYS A 48 4.10 -0.29 -6.57
C LYS A 48 3.13 0.61 -5.82
N ARG A 49 3.65 1.68 -5.22
CA ARG A 49 2.84 2.74 -4.62
C ARG A 49 2.52 3.79 -5.66
N VAL A 50 1.29 4.29 -5.69
CA VAL A 50 0.94 5.47 -6.48
C VAL A 50 1.58 6.70 -5.85
N ASP A 51 2.53 7.32 -6.54
CA ASP A 51 3.22 8.50 -6.05
C ASP A 51 2.52 9.79 -6.51
N GLU A 52 2.11 9.83 -7.78
CA GLU A 52 1.40 10.96 -8.36
C GLU A 52 0.34 10.52 -9.38
N ILE A 53 -0.73 11.32 -9.53
CA ILE A 53 -1.73 11.18 -10.58
C ILE A 53 -1.95 12.56 -11.21
N LYS A 54 -1.70 12.69 -12.52
CA LYS A 54 -1.89 13.94 -13.28
C LYS A 54 -2.49 13.64 -14.64
N ASN A 55 -3.63 14.25 -14.96
CA ASN A 55 -4.24 14.20 -16.31
C ASN A 55 -4.41 12.78 -16.89
N GLY A 56 -4.79 11.79 -16.07
CA GLY A 56 -4.95 10.39 -16.50
C GLY A 56 -3.64 9.58 -16.55
N VAL A 57 -2.52 10.23 -16.25
CA VAL A 57 -1.20 9.63 -16.14
C VAL A 57 -0.89 9.37 -14.67
N ILE A 58 -0.17 8.28 -14.41
CA ILE A 58 0.21 7.81 -13.08
C ILE A 58 1.72 7.63 -12.98
N ASP A 59 2.28 8.10 -11.88
CA ASP A 59 3.66 7.83 -11.49
C ASP A 59 3.67 6.83 -10.33
N LEU A 60 4.53 5.81 -10.46
CA LEU A 60 4.64 4.70 -9.51
C LEU A 60 5.98 4.74 -8.78
N GLY A 61 5.92 4.72 -7.46
CA GLY A 61 7.06 4.74 -6.56
C GLY A 61 7.39 3.37 -5.96
N SER A 62 8.69 3.18 -5.70
CA SER A 62 9.21 2.08 -4.87
C SER A 62 9.31 2.52 -3.42
N ASP A 63 8.80 1.72 -2.49
CA ASP A 63 8.99 1.98 -1.05
C ASP A 63 10.45 1.73 -0.63
N ASN A 64 11.16 0.86 -1.35
CA ASN A 64 12.58 0.62 -1.13
C ASN A 64 13.44 1.63 -1.89
N ARG A 65 13.85 2.70 -1.21
CA ARG A 65 14.72 3.75 -1.79
C ARG A 65 16.13 3.29 -2.14
N TRP A 66 16.57 2.15 -1.59
CA TRP A 66 17.92 1.60 -1.84
C TRP A 66 18.01 0.80 -3.14
N VAL A 67 16.85 0.50 -3.75
CA VAL A 67 16.78 -0.19 -5.03
C VAL A 67 16.41 0.83 -6.07
N GLU A 68 17.41 1.32 -6.81
CA GLU A 68 17.13 2.02 -8.05
C GLU A 68 16.34 1.08 -8.97
N SER A 69 15.13 1.49 -9.30
CA SER A 69 14.33 0.77 -10.28
C SER A 69 14.88 1.16 -11.65
N SER A 70 15.45 0.21 -12.38
CA SER A 70 15.88 0.39 -13.77
C SER A 70 14.72 0.69 -14.73
N LEU A 71 13.48 0.55 -14.25
CA LEU A 71 12.26 0.84 -14.97
C LEU A 71 11.89 2.32 -14.80
N CYS A 72 11.62 3.00 -15.91
CA CYS A 72 10.95 4.29 -15.90
C CYS A 72 9.48 4.07 -15.48
N LEU A 73 9.15 4.46 -14.25
CA LEU A 73 7.82 4.27 -13.65
C LEU A 73 7.02 5.57 -13.57
N THR A 74 7.45 6.58 -14.33
CA THR A 74 6.74 7.85 -14.50
C THR A 74 6.03 7.87 -15.85
N GLY A 75 4.97 8.66 -15.97
CA GLY A 75 4.30 8.84 -17.24
C GLY A 75 3.41 7.67 -17.68
N LEU A 76 3.05 6.76 -16.77
CA LEU A 76 2.34 5.53 -17.12
C LEU A 76 0.83 5.77 -17.31
N SER A 77 0.20 4.99 -18.20
CA SER A 77 -1.26 5.06 -18.38
C SER A 77 -1.99 4.43 -17.19
N SER A 78 -3.08 5.07 -16.76
CA SER A 78 -4.01 4.56 -15.75
C SER A 78 -4.57 3.17 -16.07
N ASP A 79 -4.69 2.84 -17.35
CA ASP A 79 -5.36 1.62 -17.81
C ASP A 79 -4.57 0.35 -17.48
N GLY A 80 -3.27 0.50 -17.20
CA GLY A 80 -2.43 -0.61 -16.73
C GLY A 80 -2.72 -1.02 -15.28
N VAL A 81 -3.46 -0.22 -14.50
CA VAL A 81 -3.81 -0.56 -13.12
C VAL A 81 -4.87 -1.66 -13.10
N ILE A 82 -4.49 -2.83 -12.61
CA ILE A 82 -5.40 -3.98 -12.47
C ILE A 82 -6.27 -3.84 -11.24
N GLY A 83 -5.69 -3.33 -10.15
CA GLY A 83 -6.40 -3.23 -8.88
C GLY A 83 -5.55 -2.71 -7.75
N VAL A 84 -6.22 -2.51 -6.61
CA VAL A 84 -5.62 -1.95 -5.40
C VAL A 84 -5.43 -3.05 -4.36
N VAL A 85 -4.24 -3.09 -3.77
CA VAL A 85 -3.89 -3.98 -2.65
C VAL A 85 -4.61 -3.50 -1.40
N LEU A 86 -5.34 -4.40 -0.76
CA LEU A 86 -6.14 -4.11 0.43
C LEU A 86 -5.48 -4.65 1.70
N ALA A 87 -4.81 -5.78 1.59
CA ALA A 87 -4.10 -6.39 2.70
C ALA A 87 -2.86 -7.15 2.21
N SER A 88 -1.85 -7.23 3.06
CA SER A 88 -0.73 -8.15 2.88
C SER A 88 -0.54 -9.05 4.10
N LEU A 89 -0.14 -10.30 3.84
CA LEU A 89 0.17 -11.30 4.85
C LEU A 89 1.62 -11.77 4.67
N SER A 90 2.44 -11.56 5.70
CA SER A 90 3.83 -12.01 5.73
C SER A 90 3.98 -13.27 6.59
N ARG A 91 4.59 -14.31 6.00
CA ARG A 91 4.76 -15.63 6.63
C ARG A 91 6.11 -15.75 7.36
N ARG A 92 6.47 -14.75 8.17
CA ARG A 92 7.64 -14.79 9.05
C ARG A 92 7.26 -15.40 10.42
N ARG A 93 8.26 -15.66 11.28
CA ARG A 93 8.10 -16.24 12.64
C ARG A 93 6.99 -15.57 13.47
N ASN A 94 6.69 -14.29 13.22
CA ASN A 94 5.53 -13.57 13.75
C ASN A 94 4.69 -13.11 12.56
N PHE A 95 3.53 -13.73 12.32
CA PHE A 95 2.63 -13.35 11.22
C PHE A 95 2.33 -11.85 11.27
N LYS A 96 2.60 -11.14 10.16
CA LYS A 96 2.24 -9.72 10.01
C LYS A 96 1.10 -9.61 9.03
N VAL A 97 -0.06 -9.15 9.49
CA VAL A 97 -1.18 -8.72 8.65
C VAL A 97 -1.15 -7.21 8.59
N GLN A 98 -1.06 -6.65 7.40
CA GLN A 98 -1.15 -5.20 7.20
C GLN A 98 -2.36 -4.89 6.34
N ILE A 99 -3.28 -4.10 6.88
CA ILE A 99 -4.44 -3.60 6.14
C ILE A 99 -4.04 -2.26 5.53
N HIS A 100 -4.09 -2.19 4.20
CA HIS A 100 -3.88 -0.99 3.41
C HIS A 100 -5.24 -0.30 3.19
N SER A 101 -5.99 -0.08 4.27
CA SER A 101 -7.31 0.55 4.23
C SER A 101 -7.21 2.04 4.50
N ARG A 102 -7.91 2.84 3.71
CA ARG A 102 -8.24 4.21 4.09
C ARG A 102 -9.38 4.21 5.11
N PRO A 103 -9.41 5.17 6.06
CA PRO A 103 -10.67 5.57 6.63
C PRO A 103 -11.54 6.13 5.51
N ARG A 104 -12.74 5.59 5.32
CA ARG A 104 -13.74 6.24 4.46
C ARG A 104 -13.89 7.69 4.97
N SER A 105 -13.75 8.67 4.08
CA SER A 105 -14.16 10.04 4.39
C SER A 105 -15.65 9.95 4.79
N GLY A 106 -15.93 10.24 6.07
CA GLY A 106 -17.21 9.95 6.73
C GLY A 106 -17.12 9.13 8.03
N PHE A 107 -15.99 8.48 8.32
CA PHE A 107 -15.80 7.76 9.59
C PHE A 107 -15.08 8.64 10.62
N THR A 108 -15.85 9.41 11.39
CA THR A 108 -15.34 10.11 12.57
C THR A 108 -15.04 9.08 13.66
N TRP A 109 -13.76 8.98 14.04
CA TRP A 109 -13.39 8.24 15.25
C TRP A 109 -14.00 8.96 16.46
N LYS A 110 -15.10 8.42 17.02
CA LYS A 110 -15.43 8.73 18.41
C LYS A 110 -14.33 8.12 19.26
N ARG A 111 -13.38 8.97 19.65
CA ARG A 111 -12.36 8.67 20.65
C ARG A 111 -13.08 8.19 21.91
N LEU A 112 -13.07 6.87 22.15
CA LEU A 112 -13.36 6.34 23.48
C LEU A 112 -12.17 6.73 24.35
N SER A 113 -12.24 7.91 24.95
CA SER A 113 -11.36 8.29 26.04
C SER A 113 -11.66 7.38 27.23
N SER A 114 -10.88 6.31 27.36
CA SER A 114 -10.72 5.62 28.64
C SER A 114 -10.05 6.58 29.60
N GLY A 115 -10.86 7.22 30.45
CA GLY A 115 -10.38 8.04 31.55
C GLY A 115 -9.65 7.17 32.56
N ILE A 116 -8.37 7.46 32.79
CA ILE A 116 -7.72 7.22 34.07
C ILE A 116 -6.98 8.52 34.39
N PHE A 117 -7.65 9.39 35.14
CA PHE A 117 -7.00 10.46 35.87
C PHE A 117 -6.13 9.83 36.97
N SER A 118 -4.85 10.16 36.99
CA SER A 118 -4.05 10.10 38.22
C SER A 118 -3.11 11.30 38.23
N THR A 119 -3.58 12.39 38.83
CA THR A 119 -2.72 13.49 39.26
C THR A 119 -2.13 13.11 40.60
N ARG A 120 -0.82 12.90 40.66
CA ARG A 120 -0.06 13.09 41.89
C ARG A 120 0.82 14.32 41.73
N SER A 121 0.39 15.40 42.37
CA SER A 121 1.26 16.52 42.72
C SER A 121 2.39 16.01 43.60
N ILE A 122 3.63 16.35 43.26
CA ILE A 122 4.73 16.37 44.22
C ILE A 122 5.17 17.82 44.33
N LYS A 123 4.91 18.39 45.51
CA LYS A 123 5.56 19.59 46.02
C LYS A 123 7.01 19.24 46.37
N ILE A 124 7.97 20.06 45.97
CA ILE A 124 8.97 20.69 46.85
C ILE A 124 9.21 22.09 46.29
#